data_AF-A0A971VZG9-F1
#
_entry.id   AF-A0A971VZG9-F1
#
_cell.length_a   1.000
_cell.length_b   1.000
_cell.length_c   1.000
_cell.angle_alpha   90.00
_cell.angle_beta   90.00
_cell.angle_gamma   90.00
#
_symmetry.space_group_name_H-M   'P 1'
#
loop_
_entity.id
_entity.type
_entity.pdbx_description
1 polymer ?
#
loop_
_entity_poly.entity_id
_entity_poly.type
_entity_poly.pdbx_seq_one_letter_code
_entity_poly.pdbx_strand_id
1 'polypeptide(L)' 'QCRYPTIEIIFWDERFTTVIAQQSLLEGDVSRKGRKERVDMVAASLLLQSYLDQGRLK' A
#
# COMPACT_ATOMS: atom_id res chain seq x y z
N GLN A 1 -4.74 -23.59 -11.23
CA GLN A 1 -3.75 -24.21 -10.31
C GLN A 1 -3.23 -23.11 -9.39
N CYS A 2 -3.23 -23.31 -8.07
CA CYS A 2 -2.78 -22.27 -7.12
C CYS A 2 -1.26 -22.19 -7.13
N ARG A 3 -0.69 -21.04 -7.51
CA ARG A 3 0.76 -20.88 -7.76
C ARG A 3 1.61 -21.01 -6.49
N TYR A 4 1.03 -20.78 -5.32
CA TYR A 4 1.71 -20.84 -4.02
C TYR A 4 0.80 -21.44 -2.93
N PRO A 5 0.69 -22.77 -2.84
CA PRO A 5 -0.25 -23.43 -1.93
C PRO A 5 0.17 -23.39 -0.45
N THR A 6 1.43 -23.06 -0.16
CA THR A 6 2.00 -23.07 1.20
C THR A 6 2.20 -21.67 1.80
N ILE A 7 1.87 -20.62 1.07
CA ILE A 7 1.98 -19.24 1.58
C ILE A 7 0.75 -18.94 2.41
N GLU A 8 0.97 -18.48 3.64
CA GLU A 8 -0.08 -17.99 4.52
C GLU A 8 -0.68 -16.70 3.96
N ILE A 9 -2.01 -16.66 3.87
CA ILE A 9 -2.76 -15.48 3.43
C ILE A 9 -3.30 -14.77 4.67
N ILE A 10 -2.82 -13.56 4.90
CA ILE A 10 -3.27 -12.71 6.00
C ILE A 10 -4.17 -11.62 5.42
N PHE A 11 -5.35 -11.48 6.00
CA PHE A 11 -6.27 -10.40 5.63
C PHE A 11 -5.92 -9.13 6.41
N TRP A 12 -5.88 -8.02 5.69
CA TRP A 12 -5.63 -6.70 6.25
C TRP A 12 -6.67 -5.70 5.75
N ASP A 13 -6.95 -4.71 6.57
CA ASP A 13 -7.87 -3.63 6.22
C ASP A 13 -7.14 -2.54 5.42
N GLU A 14 -7.45 -2.42 4.13
CA GLU A 14 -6.83 -1.47 3.20
C GLU A 14 -7.57 -0.11 3.14
N ARG A 15 -8.51 0.16 4.04
CA ARG A 15 -9.30 1.40 3.96
C ARG A 15 -8.38 2.64 3.94
N PHE A 16 -8.72 3.57 3.05
CA PHE A 16 -8.04 4.86 2.85
C PHE A 16 -6.62 4.82 2.24
N THR A 17 -6.03 3.65 1.97
CA THR A 17 -4.65 3.53 1.47
C THR A 17 -4.43 4.26 0.14
N THR A 18 -5.38 4.18 -0.79
CA THR A 18 -5.33 4.93 -2.07
C THR A 18 -5.39 6.44 -1.85
N VAL A 19 -6.22 6.92 -0.92
CA VAL A 19 -6.37 8.35 -0.63
C VAL A 19 -5.08 8.90 -0.03
N ILE A 20 -4.49 8.17 0.93
CA ILE A 20 -3.22 8.53 1.54
C ILE A 20 -2.11 8.52 0.49
N ALA A 21 -2.02 7.49 -0.36
CA ALA A 21 -1.05 7.43 -1.44
C ALA A 21 -1.16 8.60 -2.42
N GLN A 22 -2.38 8.98 -2.82
CA GLN A 22 -2.60 10.13 -3.69
C GLN A 22 -2.19 11.45 -3.03
N GLN A 23 -2.50 11.60 -1.74
CA GLN A 23 -2.13 12.78 -0.96
C GLN A 23 -0.61 12.90 -0.80
N SER A 24 0.09 11.81 -0.43
CA SER A 24 1.56 11.81 -0.33
C SER A 24 2.25 12.14 -1.66
N LEU A 25 1.71 11.65 -2.78
CA LEU A 25 2.24 11.98 -4.10
C LEU A 25 1.93 13.42 -4.52
N LEU A 26 0.81 13.99 -4.06
CA LEU A 26 0.46 15.40 -4.27
C LEU A 26 1.40 16.30 -3.47
N GLU A 27 1.67 15.96 -2.21
CA GLU A 27 2.61 16.67 -1.33
C GLU A 27 4.05 16.61 -1.85
N GLY A 28 4.43 15.52 -2.50
CA GLY A 28 5.72 15.36 -3.19
C GLY A 28 5.81 16.02 -4.57
N ASP A 29 4.87 16.90 -4.93
CA ASP A 29 4.80 17.63 -6.20
C ASP A 29 4.88 16.75 -7.47
N VAL A 30 4.37 15.51 -7.38
CA VAL A 30 4.36 14.59 -8.51
C VAL A 30 3.26 15.00 -9.47
N SER A 31 3.57 15.17 -10.76
CA SER A 31 2.57 15.52 -11.77
C SER A 31 1.37 14.55 -11.80
N ARG A 32 0.19 15.01 -12.22
CA ARG A 32 -1.02 14.17 -12.32
C ARG A 32 -0.79 12.84 -13.07
N LYS A 33 -0.02 12.89 -14.17
CA LYS A 33 0.36 11.69 -14.93
C LYS A 33 1.21 10.74 -14.09
N GLY A 34 2.26 11.27 -13.44
CA GLY A 34 3.13 10.49 -12.56
C GLY A 34 2.39 9.93 -11.34
N ARG A 35 1.36 10.62 -10.82
CA ARG A 35 0.54 10.10 -9.72
C ARG A 35 -0.28 8.89 -10.16
N LYS A 36 -0.88 8.94 -11.34
CA LYS A 36 -1.64 7.80 -11.90
C LYS A 36 -0.76 6.58 -12.12
N GLU A 37 0.51 6.78 -12.47
CA GLU A 37 1.48 5.69 -12.67
C GLU A 37 2.01 5.09 -11.35
N ARG A 38 2.01 5.85 -10.24
CA ARG A 38 2.67 5.46 -8.98
C ARG A 38 1.73 5.16 -7.82
N VAL A 39 0.45 5.53 -7.91
CA VAL A 39 -0.51 5.42 -6.80
C VAL A 39 -0.61 3.99 -6.26
N ASP A 40 -0.71 2.98 -7.12
CA ASP A 40 -0.88 1.59 -6.70
C ASP A 40 0.37 1.05 -5.97
N MET A 41 1.55 1.43 -6.44
CA MET A 41 2.83 1.05 -5.81
C MET A 41 2.97 1.67 -4.42
N VAL A 42 2.61 2.95 -4.30
CA VAL A 42 2.64 3.64 -3.00
C VAL A 42 1.60 3.06 -2.06
N ALA A 43 0.39 2.78 -2.55
CA ALA A 43 -0.66 2.15 -1.75
C ALA A 43 -0.22 0.76 -1.22
N ALA A 44 0.36 -0.09 -2.08
CA ALA A 44 0.89 -1.39 -1.66
C ALA A 44 2.00 -1.27 -0.59
N SER A 45 2.87 -0.25 -0.72
CA SER A 45 3.93 0.02 0.25
C SER A 45 3.36 0.47 1.60
N LEU A 46 2.35 1.33 1.59
CA LEU A 46 1.66 1.80 2.80
C LEU A 46 0.90 0.66 3.50
N LEU A 47 0.25 -0.23 2.73
CA LEU A 47 -0.42 -1.41 3.25
C LEU A 47 0.56 -2.33 4.00
N LEU A 48 1.70 -2.62 3.37
CA LEU A 48 2.76 -3.42 3.99
C LEU A 48 3.31 -2.74 5.24
N GLN A 49 3.55 -1.43 5.17
CA GLN A 49 4.05 -0.66 6.31
C GLN A 49 3.07 -0.73 7.50
N SER A 50 1.78 -0.57 7.25
CA SER A 50 0.72 -0.67 8.27
C SER A 50 0.72 -2.05 8.97
N TYR A 51 0.87 -3.13 8.20
CA TYR A 51 0.98 -4.48 8.74
C TYR A 51 2.23 -4.65 9.62
N LEU A 52 3.39 -4.20 9.13
CA LEU A 52 4.66 -4.32 9.87
C LEU A 52 4.66 -3.48 11.17
N ASP A 53 4.05 -2.30 11.15
CA ASP A 53 3.99 -1.42 12.32
C ASP A 53 3.09 -2.00 13.43
N GLN A 54 2.02 -2.71 13.08
CA GLN A 54 1.23 -3.45 14.07
C GLN A 54 2.08 -4.53 14.78
N GLY A 55 2.95 -5.21 14.04
CA GLY A 55 3.84 -6.23 14.60
C GLY A 55 4.91 -5.67 15.56
N ARG A 56 5.26 -4.39 15.44
CA ARG A 56 6.26 -3.70 16.28
C ARG A 56 5.72 -3.17 17.60
N LEU A 57 4.41 -3.03 17.75
CA LEU A 57 3.74 -2.56 18.98
C LEU A 57 3.49 -3.70 20.00
N LYS A 58 4.21 -4.82 19.90
CA LYS A 58 4.17 -5.94 20.84
C LYS A 58 5.41 -5.97 21.73
#